data_AF-A0A853CRZ1-F1
#
_entry.id   AF-A0A853CRZ1-F1
#
_cell.length_a   1.000
_cell.length_b   1.000
_cell.length_c   1.000
_cell.angle_alpha   90.00
_cell.angle_beta   90.00
_cell.angle_gamma   90.00
#
_symmetry.space_group_name_H-M   'P 1'
#
loop_
_entity.id
_entity.type
_entity.pdbx_description
1 polymer ?
#
loop_
_entity_poly.entity_id
_entity_poly.type
_entity_poly.pdbx_seq_one_letter_code
_entity_poly.pdbx_strand_id
1 'polypeptide(L)'
;MITRIKRWRVRSALAVLLTAAALVTASGAPAQGVPDDGTSSVRGFLAQYGADEATQDRLLAEYRAGRVWDSMSSSKQPVSTRSFTEADGAYTVGTYADGSIAVTRAEVPDPNVSDRAKGISGCGVSGKVYSNCKIDMWVGLVQMAFRASYNLGTNQVTNAYGAEYTILTACGASPSLNRPAANIARLNVAAQMCALPYATVFWLQLTVSGGSARVSWNDN
;
A
#
# COMPACT_ATOMS: atom_id res chain seq x y z
N MET A 1 73.17 61.91 3.00
CA MET A 1 73.35 61.00 1.86
C MET A 1 72.17 61.18 0.91
N ILE A 2 72.47 61.36 -0.36
CA ILE A 2 71.60 61.86 -1.44
C ILE A 2 70.61 60.78 -1.89
N THR A 3 69.31 61.10 -2.03
CA THR A 3 68.58 61.00 -3.32
C THR A 3 67.17 61.62 -3.28
N ARG A 4 66.90 62.48 -4.29
CA ARG A 4 65.60 63.04 -4.68
C ARG A 4 64.82 62.02 -5.54
N ILE A 5 63.48 62.07 -5.55
CA ILE A 5 62.55 61.99 -6.71
C ILE A 5 61.18 62.47 -6.18
N LYS A 6 60.73 63.71 -6.41
CA LYS A 6 60.07 64.31 -7.60
C LYS A 6 58.65 63.77 -7.91
N ARG A 7 57.65 64.49 -7.35
CA ARG A 7 56.34 64.96 -7.88
C ARG A 7 55.47 63.96 -8.69
N TRP A 8 54.15 63.94 -8.43
CA TRP A 8 53.11 64.66 -9.20
C TRP A 8 51.72 64.37 -8.58
N ARG A 9 50.92 65.43 -8.38
CA ARG A 9 49.51 65.36 -7.99
C ARG A 9 48.67 65.30 -9.27
N VAL A 10 47.75 64.36 -9.39
CA VAL A 10 46.54 64.53 -10.21
C VAL A 10 45.35 63.92 -9.47
N ARG A 11 44.38 64.79 -9.18
CA ARG A 11 43.03 64.48 -8.71
C ARG A 11 42.22 63.93 -9.88
N SER A 12 41.29 63.00 -9.66
CA SER A 12 39.89 63.11 -10.11
C SER A 12 39.06 61.84 -9.89
N ALA A 13 37.99 62.02 -9.13
CA ALA A 13 36.65 61.43 -9.24
C ALA A 13 36.50 59.94 -9.62
N LEU A 14 36.28 59.08 -8.61
CA LEU A 14 35.49 57.87 -8.79
C LEU A 14 34.01 58.27 -8.86
N ALA A 15 33.41 58.11 -10.04
CA ALA A 15 31.96 58.05 -10.19
C ALA A 15 31.48 56.65 -9.79
N VAL A 16 30.75 56.55 -8.67
CA VAL A 16 30.08 55.33 -8.24
C VAL A 16 28.83 55.15 -9.12
N LEU A 17 28.91 54.30 -10.14
CA LEU A 17 27.76 53.80 -10.88
C LEU A 17 27.10 52.68 -10.06
N LEU A 18 26.09 53.03 -9.27
CA LEU A 18 25.17 52.08 -8.66
C LEU A 18 24.27 51.49 -9.77
N THR A 19 24.66 50.33 -10.30
CA THR A 19 23.78 49.50 -11.13
C THR A 19 22.86 48.73 -10.19
N ALA A 20 21.62 49.18 -10.03
CA ALA A 20 20.57 48.41 -9.38
C ALA A 20 20.18 47.25 -10.29
N ALA A 21 20.81 46.09 -10.12
CA ALA A 21 20.36 44.85 -10.71
C ALA A 21 19.06 44.43 -10.01
N ALA A 22 17.92 44.70 -10.65
CA ALA A 22 16.65 44.14 -10.26
C ALA A 22 16.70 42.61 -10.48
N LEU A 23 17.01 41.87 -9.42
CA LEU A 23 16.79 40.43 -9.37
C LEU A 23 15.28 40.17 -9.46
N VAL A 24 14.80 39.86 -10.66
CA VAL A 24 13.52 39.19 -10.83
C VAL A 24 13.66 37.82 -10.17
N THR A 25 13.20 37.69 -8.92
CA THR A 25 12.94 36.39 -8.33
C THR A 25 11.80 35.78 -9.11
N ALA A 26 12.14 34.95 -10.10
CA ALA A 26 11.20 34.03 -10.70
C ALA A 26 10.65 33.17 -9.55
N SER A 27 9.45 33.49 -9.10
CA SER A 27 8.65 32.62 -8.26
C SER A 27 8.43 31.35 -9.06
N GLY A 28 9.28 30.33 -8.86
CA GLY A 28 9.06 29.01 -9.39
C GLY A 28 7.69 28.57 -8.91
N ALA A 29 6.72 28.53 -9.82
CA ALA A 29 5.47 27.83 -9.55
C ALA A 29 5.86 26.42 -9.06
N PRO A 30 5.25 25.91 -7.98
CA PRO A 30 5.52 24.55 -7.56
C PRO A 30 5.28 23.67 -8.78
N ALA A 31 6.29 22.88 -9.16
CA ALA A 31 6.16 21.88 -10.20
C ALA A 31 4.90 21.08 -9.85
N GLN A 32 3.87 21.20 -10.67
CA GLN A 32 2.66 20.42 -10.46
C GLN A 32 3.09 18.96 -10.59
N GLY A 33 3.16 18.28 -9.44
CA GLY A 33 3.54 16.88 -9.39
C GLY A 33 2.66 16.13 -10.36
N VAL A 34 3.28 15.32 -11.23
CA VAL A 34 2.55 14.40 -12.10
C VAL A 34 1.54 13.66 -11.21
N PRO A 35 0.23 13.65 -11.56
CA PRO A 35 -0.75 12.88 -10.80
C PRO A 35 -0.25 11.45 -10.69
N ASP A 36 -0.07 10.97 -9.45
CA ASP A 36 0.36 9.59 -9.21
C ASP A 36 -0.73 8.66 -9.75
N ASP A 37 -0.38 7.82 -10.72
CA ASP A 37 -1.21 6.76 -11.30
C ASP A 37 -1.43 5.60 -10.29
N GLY A 38 -1.23 5.86 -9.00
CA GLY A 38 -1.18 4.90 -7.91
C GLY A 38 0.13 4.09 -7.86
N THR A 39 1.06 4.30 -8.79
CA THR A 39 2.28 3.48 -8.86
C THR A 39 3.27 3.80 -7.74
N SER A 40 3.23 4.99 -7.13
CA SER A 40 4.07 5.28 -5.95
C SER A 40 3.72 4.37 -4.76
N SER A 41 2.43 4.13 -4.53
CA SER A 41 1.94 3.23 -3.48
C SER A 41 2.33 1.78 -3.75
N VAL A 42 2.27 1.36 -5.02
CA VAL A 42 2.69 0.03 -5.46
C VAL A 42 4.19 -0.17 -5.28
N ARG A 43 5.01 0.84 -5.61
CA ARG A 43 6.46 0.81 -5.37
C ARG A 43 6.78 0.70 -3.88
N GLY A 44 6.12 1.51 -3.06
CA GLY A 44 6.28 1.47 -1.60
C GLY A 44 5.95 0.08 -1.03
N PHE A 45 4.85 -0.52 -1.47
CA PHE A 45 4.48 -1.89 -1.13
C PHE A 45 5.54 -2.90 -1.57
N LEU A 46 5.94 -2.90 -2.84
CA LEU A 46 6.94 -3.84 -3.36
C LEU A 46 8.28 -3.71 -2.61
N ALA A 47 8.73 -2.48 -2.36
CA ALA A 47 9.95 -2.19 -1.60
C ALA A 47 9.85 -2.70 -0.16
N GLN A 48 8.73 -2.46 0.52
CA GLN A 48 8.49 -2.91 1.90
C GLN A 48 8.67 -4.43 2.05
N TYR A 49 8.30 -5.19 1.02
CA TYR A 49 8.36 -6.65 1.05
C TYR A 49 9.59 -7.24 0.34
N GLY A 50 10.52 -6.39 -0.13
CA GLY A 50 11.87 -6.78 -0.55
C GLY A 50 12.10 -6.87 -2.06
N ALA A 51 11.20 -6.36 -2.91
CA ALA A 51 11.47 -6.24 -4.35
C ALA A 51 12.40 -5.06 -4.62
N ASP A 52 13.50 -5.30 -5.35
CA ASP A 52 14.44 -4.26 -5.76
C ASP A 52 13.86 -3.33 -6.85
N GLU A 53 14.51 -2.19 -7.08
CA GLU A 53 14.03 -1.18 -8.04
C GLU A 53 13.89 -1.74 -9.46
N ALA A 54 14.84 -2.59 -9.89
CA ALA A 54 14.79 -3.22 -11.21
C ALA A 54 13.58 -4.14 -11.38
N THR A 55 13.22 -4.91 -10.34
CA THR A 55 12.02 -5.74 -10.31
C THR A 55 10.76 -4.88 -10.30
N GLN A 56 10.72 -3.82 -9.50
CA GLN A 56 9.59 -2.88 -9.48
C GLN A 56 9.35 -2.26 -10.85
N ASP A 57 10.41 -1.77 -11.49
CA ASP A 57 10.34 -1.16 -12.82
C ASP A 57 9.83 -2.14 -13.87
N ARG A 58 10.36 -3.38 -13.85
CA ARG A 58 9.92 -4.44 -14.77
C ARG A 58 8.45 -4.78 -14.54
N LEU A 59 8.03 -4.99 -13.30
CA LEU A 59 6.64 -5.32 -12.95
C LEU A 59 5.69 -4.20 -13.40
N LEU A 60 6.02 -2.94 -13.14
CA LEU A 60 5.21 -1.81 -13.58
C LEU A 60 5.19 -1.64 -15.11
N ALA A 61 6.30 -1.95 -15.80
CA ALA A 61 6.33 -1.97 -17.26
C ALA A 61 5.48 -3.11 -17.84
N GLU A 62 5.57 -4.32 -17.27
CA GLU A 62 4.71 -5.46 -17.61
C GLU A 62 3.24 -5.11 -17.43
N TYR A 63 2.91 -4.47 -16.32
CA TYR A 63 1.56 -3.97 -16.05
C TYR A 63 1.08 -2.98 -17.13
N ARG A 64 1.88 -1.95 -17.44
CA ARG A 64 1.54 -0.96 -18.48
C ARG A 64 1.43 -1.59 -19.87
N ALA A 65 2.12 -2.70 -20.10
CA ALA A 65 2.02 -3.50 -21.33
C ALA A 65 0.81 -4.46 -21.33
N GLY A 66 -0.06 -4.40 -20.32
CA GLY A 66 -1.22 -5.30 -20.20
C GLY A 66 -0.80 -6.74 -19.86
N ARG A 67 0.17 -6.92 -18.97
CA ARG A 67 0.47 -8.24 -18.41
C ARG A 67 0.06 -8.29 -16.95
N VAL A 68 -0.53 -9.43 -16.56
CA VAL A 68 -0.93 -9.72 -15.19
C VAL A 68 0.28 -10.30 -14.46
N TRP A 69 0.56 -9.81 -13.25
CA TRP A 69 1.62 -10.35 -12.40
C TRP A 69 1.22 -11.71 -11.86
N ASP A 70 2.19 -12.58 -11.60
CA ASP A 70 1.93 -13.91 -11.04
C ASP A 70 1.20 -13.80 -9.70
N SER A 71 1.52 -12.80 -8.86
CA SER A 71 0.86 -12.59 -7.56
C SER A 71 -0.61 -12.18 -7.66
N MET A 72 -1.08 -11.76 -8.83
CA MET A 72 -2.48 -11.42 -9.08
C MET A 72 -3.30 -12.61 -9.58
N SER A 73 -2.68 -13.78 -9.77
CA SER A 73 -3.38 -15.01 -10.15
C SER A 73 -3.19 -16.10 -9.09
N SER A 74 -4.32 -16.54 -8.54
CA SER A 74 -4.46 -17.66 -7.63
C SER A 74 -4.07 -19.01 -8.23
N SER A 75 -3.99 -19.09 -9.57
CA SER A 75 -3.46 -20.25 -10.28
C SER A 75 -1.94 -20.39 -10.16
N LYS A 76 -1.24 -19.30 -9.84
CA LYS A 76 0.20 -19.29 -9.59
C LYS A 76 0.49 -19.57 -8.13
N GLN A 77 1.57 -20.29 -7.89
CA GLN A 77 2.04 -20.58 -6.53
C GLN A 77 3.25 -19.70 -6.20
N PRO A 78 3.34 -19.19 -4.97
CA PRO A 78 4.52 -18.45 -4.55
C PRO A 78 5.73 -19.38 -4.52
N VAL A 79 6.88 -18.89 -4.97
CA VAL A 79 8.17 -19.59 -4.85
C VAL A 79 8.75 -19.51 -3.43
N SER A 80 8.26 -18.56 -2.63
CA SER A 80 8.58 -18.43 -1.21
C SER A 80 7.38 -17.89 -0.45
N THR A 81 7.11 -18.45 0.73
CA THR A 81 6.07 -17.96 1.65
C THR A 81 6.68 -17.74 3.02
N ARG A 82 6.47 -16.54 3.58
CA ARG A 82 6.84 -16.20 4.96
C ARG A 82 5.61 -15.80 5.76
N SER A 83 5.50 -16.30 6.98
CA SER A 83 4.45 -15.92 7.93
C SER A 83 5.09 -15.41 9.20
N PHE A 84 4.59 -14.29 9.71
CA PHE A 84 5.11 -13.64 10.91
C PHE A 84 4.02 -12.77 11.54
N THR A 85 4.20 -12.39 12.80
CA THR A 85 3.28 -11.50 13.51
C THR A 85 4.04 -10.25 13.91
N GLU A 86 3.48 -9.09 13.60
CA GLU A 86 3.94 -7.79 14.08
C GLU A 86 2.87 -7.19 15.02
N ALA A 87 3.12 -5.97 15.51
CA ALA A 87 2.24 -5.30 16.46
C ALA A 87 0.82 -5.06 15.91
N ASP A 88 0.68 -4.93 14.59
CA ASP A 88 -0.57 -4.57 13.93
C ASP A 88 -1.26 -5.74 13.20
N GLY A 89 -0.61 -6.91 13.06
CA GLY A 89 -1.24 -8.05 12.42
C GLY A 89 -0.41 -9.32 12.34
N ALA A 90 -1.10 -10.41 12.04
CA ALA A 90 -0.52 -11.65 11.55
C ALA A 90 -0.48 -11.60 10.03
N TYR A 91 0.72 -11.71 9.47
CA TYR A 91 1.02 -11.57 8.06
C TYR A 91 1.32 -12.90 7.41
N THR A 92 0.89 -13.04 6.15
CA THR A 92 1.39 -14.06 5.23
C THR A 92 1.80 -13.36 3.94
N VAL A 93 3.07 -13.50 3.58
CA VAL A 93 3.67 -12.87 2.40
C VAL A 93 4.14 -13.97 1.46
N GLY A 94 3.60 -13.98 0.25
CA GLY A 94 4.03 -14.83 -0.85
C GLY A 94 4.83 -14.02 -1.87
N THR A 95 6.01 -14.52 -2.24
CA THR A 95 6.84 -13.99 -3.34
C THR A 95 6.75 -14.96 -4.51
N TYR A 96 6.55 -14.44 -5.71
CA TYR A 96 6.32 -15.21 -6.93
C TYR A 96 7.56 -15.22 -7.84
N ALA A 97 7.54 -16.08 -8.86
CA ALA A 97 8.68 -16.29 -9.74
C ALA A 97 9.07 -15.03 -10.53
N ASP A 98 8.08 -14.21 -10.89
CA ASP A 98 8.27 -12.89 -11.50
C ASP A 98 8.65 -11.79 -10.49
N GLY A 99 8.91 -12.12 -9.23
CA GLY A 99 9.24 -11.17 -8.16
C GLY A 99 8.04 -10.36 -7.63
N SER A 100 6.84 -10.58 -8.16
CA SER A 100 5.63 -9.97 -7.62
C SER A 100 5.29 -10.54 -6.24
N ILE A 101 4.52 -9.78 -5.47
CA ILE A 101 4.27 -10.05 -4.05
C ILE A 101 2.76 -10.06 -3.78
N ALA A 102 2.32 -11.02 -2.97
CA ALA A 102 0.99 -11.08 -2.38
C ALA A 102 1.10 -11.07 -0.86
N VAL A 103 0.30 -10.22 -0.21
CA VAL A 103 0.24 -10.13 1.25
C VAL A 103 -1.20 -10.28 1.71
N THR A 104 -1.42 -11.10 2.72
CA THR A 104 -2.66 -11.12 3.50
C THR A 104 -2.35 -10.83 4.95
N ARG A 105 -3.26 -10.11 5.62
CA ARG A 105 -3.14 -9.76 7.02
C ARG A 105 -4.45 -9.99 7.76
N ALA A 106 -4.35 -10.55 8.96
CA ALA A 106 -5.39 -10.45 9.98
C ALA A 106 -4.86 -9.53 11.09
N GLU A 107 -5.55 -8.42 11.35
CA GLU A 107 -5.23 -7.52 12.46
C GLU A 107 -5.25 -8.30 13.77
N VAL A 108 -4.22 -8.07 14.59
CA VAL A 108 -4.14 -8.60 15.95
C VAL A 108 -4.40 -7.47 16.94
N PRO A 109 -4.91 -7.77 18.14
CA PRO A 109 -5.15 -6.75 19.15
C PRO A 109 -3.86 -6.03 19.55
N ASP A 110 -3.86 -4.70 19.46
CA ASP A 110 -2.73 -3.89 19.94
C ASP A 110 -2.59 -4.06 21.46
N PRO A 111 -1.45 -4.55 21.97
CA PRO A 111 -1.24 -4.74 23.40
C PRO A 111 -1.18 -3.42 24.19
N ASN A 112 -0.93 -2.29 23.52
CA ASN A 112 -0.74 -0.97 24.14
C ASN A 112 -2.01 -0.13 24.24
N VAL A 113 -3.09 -0.55 23.57
CA VAL A 113 -4.40 0.13 23.65
C VAL A 113 -5.20 -0.46 24.80
N SER A 114 -5.82 0.38 25.62
CA SER A 114 -6.69 -0.10 26.71
C SER A 114 -7.89 -0.89 26.17
N ASP A 115 -8.34 -1.92 26.90
CA ASP A 115 -9.42 -2.81 26.45
C ASP A 115 -10.74 -2.09 26.11
N ARG A 116 -10.99 -0.91 26.71
CA ARG A 116 -12.16 -0.07 26.43
C ARG A 116 -12.11 0.64 25.07
N ALA A 117 -10.92 0.88 24.52
CA ALA A 117 -10.73 1.56 23.24
C ALA A 117 -10.61 0.57 22.06
N LYS A 118 -10.21 -0.68 22.31
CA LYS A 118 -10.04 -1.70 21.27
C LYS A 118 -11.32 -1.92 20.46
N GLY A 119 -12.49 -1.95 21.11
CA GLY A 119 -13.78 -2.21 20.42
C GLY A 119 -14.28 -1.09 19.49
N ILE A 120 -13.69 0.12 19.54
CA ILE A 120 -14.17 1.29 18.77
C ILE A 120 -13.30 1.52 17.52
N SER A 121 -11.98 1.30 17.58
CA SER A 121 -11.07 1.63 16.46
C SER A 121 -10.11 0.52 16.00
N GLY A 122 -9.99 -0.60 16.72
CA GLY A 122 -9.05 -1.69 16.37
C GLY A 122 -9.58 -3.09 16.63
N CYS A 123 -8.73 -4.10 16.49
CA CYS A 123 -9.06 -5.48 16.86
C CYS A 123 -9.11 -5.61 18.39
N GLY A 124 -10.27 -5.99 18.94
CA GLY A 124 -10.46 -6.29 20.36
C GLY A 124 -10.50 -7.79 20.63
N VAL A 125 -9.89 -8.23 21.73
CA VAL A 125 -9.91 -9.63 22.18
C VAL A 125 -10.42 -9.77 23.61
N SER A 126 -11.27 -10.77 23.83
CA SER A 126 -11.71 -11.22 25.16
C SER A 126 -11.77 -12.75 25.17
N GLY A 127 -10.78 -13.39 25.79
CA GLY A 127 -10.62 -14.84 25.75
C GLY A 127 -10.44 -15.34 24.30
N LYS A 128 -11.42 -16.10 23.79
CA LYS A 128 -11.44 -16.61 22.40
C LYS A 128 -12.28 -15.76 21.46
N VAL A 129 -12.85 -14.64 21.93
CA VAL A 129 -13.70 -13.73 21.15
C VAL A 129 -12.86 -12.59 20.62
N TYR A 130 -12.88 -12.43 19.30
CA TYR A 130 -12.23 -11.36 18.54
C TYR A 130 -13.31 -10.46 17.95
N SER A 131 -13.09 -9.16 17.99
CA SER A 131 -14.08 -8.16 17.61
C SER A 131 -13.44 -7.03 16.82
N ASN A 132 -14.12 -6.56 15.77
CA ASN A 132 -13.70 -5.39 14.98
C ASN A 132 -12.31 -5.53 14.29
N CYS A 133 -11.83 -6.75 14.06
CA CYS A 133 -10.51 -6.98 13.49
C CYS A 133 -10.53 -6.78 11.97
N LYS A 134 -9.61 -5.97 11.45
CA LYS A 134 -9.41 -5.77 10.02
C LYS A 134 -8.77 -7.02 9.39
N ILE A 135 -9.38 -7.47 8.31
CA ILE A 135 -8.86 -8.52 7.44
C ILE A 135 -8.56 -7.85 6.11
N ASP A 136 -7.32 -7.91 5.65
CA ASP A 136 -6.92 -7.24 4.42
C ASP A 136 -5.95 -8.07 3.58
N MET A 137 -5.89 -7.70 2.32
CA MET A 137 -4.91 -8.22 1.37
C MET A 137 -4.40 -7.10 0.48
N TRP A 138 -3.17 -7.27 0.02
CA TRP A 138 -2.58 -6.50 -1.07
C TRP A 138 -1.85 -7.46 -2.00
N VAL A 139 -2.36 -7.59 -3.23
CA VAL A 139 -1.78 -8.45 -4.26
C VAL A 139 -1.59 -7.63 -5.53
N GLY A 140 -0.35 -7.26 -5.81
CA GLY A 140 0.00 -6.37 -6.92
C GLY A 140 -0.77 -5.03 -6.87
N LEU A 141 -1.77 -4.90 -7.74
CA LEU A 141 -2.59 -3.70 -7.93
C LEU A 141 -3.97 -3.78 -7.27
N VAL A 142 -4.24 -4.85 -6.52
CA VAL A 142 -5.51 -5.15 -5.88
C VAL A 142 -5.33 -5.10 -4.38
N GLN A 143 -6.06 -4.20 -3.74
CA GLN A 143 -6.19 -4.11 -2.29
C GLN A 143 -7.64 -4.35 -1.92
N MET A 144 -7.87 -5.19 -0.93
CA MET A 144 -9.21 -5.45 -0.40
C MET A 144 -9.13 -5.56 1.11
N ALA A 145 -10.14 -5.07 1.80
CA ALA A 145 -10.28 -5.25 3.23
C ALA A 145 -11.73 -5.31 3.68
N PHE A 146 -11.95 -5.91 4.84
CA PHE A 146 -13.20 -5.80 5.59
C PHE A 146 -12.91 -5.96 7.08
N ARG A 147 -13.90 -5.66 7.92
CA ARG A 147 -13.84 -5.89 9.37
C ARG A 147 -14.64 -7.11 9.75
N ALA A 148 -14.13 -7.91 10.68
CA ALA A 148 -14.76 -9.12 11.16
C ALA A 148 -14.73 -9.23 12.69
N SER A 149 -15.79 -9.82 13.24
CA SER A 149 -15.83 -10.33 14.60
C SER A 149 -16.00 -11.85 14.53
N TYR A 150 -15.28 -12.59 15.38
CA TYR A 150 -15.28 -14.05 15.36
C TYR A 150 -14.93 -14.66 16.72
N ASN A 151 -15.21 -15.94 16.89
CA ASN A 151 -14.92 -16.69 18.10
C ASN A 151 -14.17 -17.97 17.76
N LEU A 152 -12.92 -18.07 18.25
CA LEU A 152 -12.06 -19.24 18.05
C LEU A 152 -12.51 -20.46 18.88
N GLY A 153 -13.27 -20.25 19.95
CA GLY A 153 -13.83 -21.31 20.78
C GLY A 153 -15.02 -22.03 20.14
N THR A 154 -15.89 -21.27 19.46
CA THR A 154 -17.04 -21.84 18.74
C THR A 154 -16.77 -22.06 17.25
N ASN A 155 -15.62 -21.64 16.74
CA ASN A 155 -15.26 -21.64 15.33
C ASN A 155 -16.26 -20.90 14.45
N GLN A 156 -16.73 -19.73 14.89
CA GLN A 156 -17.74 -18.96 14.17
C GLN A 156 -17.24 -17.56 13.87
N VAL A 157 -17.54 -17.07 12.67
CA VAL A 157 -17.53 -15.64 12.38
C VAL A 157 -18.88 -15.10 12.84
N THR A 158 -18.89 -14.12 13.73
CA THR A 158 -20.11 -13.55 14.34
C THR A 158 -20.61 -12.32 13.61
N ASN A 159 -19.72 -11.55 12.98
CA ASN A 159 -20.08 -10.39 12.17
C ASN A 159 -19.03 -10.11 11.07
N ALA A 160 -19.45 -9.47 9.98
CA ALA A 160 -18.58 -8.98 8.91
C ALA A 160 -19.17 -7.70 8.29
N TYR A 161 -18.38 -6.64 8.16
CA TYR A 161 -18.83 -5.33 7.68
C TYR A 161 -17.65 -4.48 7.15
N GLY A 162 -17.94 -3.28 6.65
CA GLY A 162 -16.92 -2.29 6.28
C GLY A 162 -16.04 -2.73 5.11
N ALA A 163 -16.66 -3.14 4.00
CA ALA A 163 -15.95 -3.51 2.79
C ALA A 163 -15.18 -2.30 2.23
N GLU A 164 -13.89 -2.48 2.01
CA GLU A 164 -12.95 -1.53 1.40
C GLU A 164 -12.25 -2.24 0.23
N TYR A 165 -12.02 -1.54 -0.87
CA TYR A 165 -11.22 -2.07 -1.97
C TYR A 165 -10.62 -0.96 -2.82
N THR A 166 -9.49 -1.25 -3.44
CA THR A 166 -8.84 -0.44 -4.46
C THR A 166 -8.32 -1.39 -5.54
N ILE A 167 -8.75 -1.20 -6.79
CA ILE A 167 -8.27 -1.96 -7.95
C ILE A 167 -7.87 -0.95 -9.01
N LEU A 168 -6.56 -0.67 -9.14
CA LEU A 168 -6.04 0.46 -9.93
C LEU A 168 -6.43 0.42 -11.42
N THR A 169 -6.79 -0.75 -11.92
CA THR A 169 -7.08 -1.04 -13.34
C THR A 169 -8.55 -1.18 -13.68
N ALA A 170 -9.42 -1.17 -12.68
CA ALA A 170 -10.84 -1.43 -12.90
C ALA A 170 -11.56 -0.18 -13.41
N CYS A 171 -12.36 -0.33 -14.47
CA CYS A 171 -13.29 0.71 -14.95
C CYS A 171 -14.56 0.73 -14.11
N GLY A 172 -14.83 -0.39 -13.46
CA GLY A 172 -16.01 -0.63 -12.66
C GLY A 172 -15.72 -1.80 -11.73
N ALA A 173 -16.16 -1.66 -10.49
CA ALA A 173 -16.04 -2.70 -9.50
C ALA A 173 -17.28 -2.69 -8.60
N SER A 174 -17.73 -3.86 -8.18
CA SER A 174 -18.91 -4.02 -7.34
C SER A 174 -18.60 -4.98 -6.19
N PRO A 175 -18.50 -4.49 -4.95
CA PRO A 175 -18.24 -5.32 -3.79
C PRO A 175 -19.52 -6.04 -3.32
N SER A 176 -19.35 -7.25 -2.79
CA SER A 176 -20.36 -7.98 -2.02
C SER A 176 -19.69 -8.65 -0.83
N LEU A 177 -20.11 -8.29 0.38
CA LEU A 177 -19.60 -8.86 1.62
C LEU A 177 -20.68 -9.77 2.21
N ASN A 178 -20.35 -11.04 2.39
CA ASN A 178 -21.29 -12.04 2.88
C ASN A 178 -20.63 -13.05 3.83
N ARG A 179 -21.47 -13.81 4.53
CA ARG A 179 -21.07 -14.92 5.41
C ARG A 179 -21.61 -16.24 4.84
N PRO A 180 -20.91 -16.85 3.87
CA PRO A 180 -21.42 -18.03 3.16
C PRO A 180 -21.54 -19.27 4.05
N ALA A 181 -20.84 -19.30 5.19
CA ALA A 181 -20.99 -20.32 6.22
C ALA A 181 -20.80 -19.69 7.61
N ALA A 182 -21.21 -20.39 8.67
CA ALA A 182 -21.09 -19.89 10.04
C ALA A 182 -19.66 -19.53 10.43
N ASN A 183 -18.68 -20.18 9.81
CA ASN A 183 -17.25 -20.03 10.08
C ASN A 183 -16.48 -19.25 8.99
N ILE A 184 -17.20 -18.64 8.04
CA ILE A 184 -16.62 -17.93 6.90
C ILE A 184 -17.22 -16.53 6.77
N ALA A 185 -16.36 -15.52 6.58
CA ALA A 185 -16.73 -14.24 5.98
C ALA A 185 -15.93 -14.03 4.71
N ARG A 186 -16.59 -13.55 3.65
CA ARG A 186 -15.99 -13.36 2.33
C ARG A 186 -16.43 -12.04 1.73
N LEU A 187 -15.46 -11.23 1.33
CA LEU A 187 -15.64 -10.08 0.45
C LEU A 187 -15.34 -10.53 -0.98
N ASN A 188 -16.29 -10.39 -1.90
CA ASN A 188 -16.08 -10.56 -3.33
C ASN A 188 -16.15 -9.20 -4.00
N VAL A 189 -15.27 -8.91 -4.94
CA VAL A 189 -15.28 -7.70 -5.76
C VAL A 189 -15.28 -8.12 -7.22
N ALA A 190 -16.43 -8.02 -7.86
CA ALA A 190 -16.55 -8.21 -9.31
C ALA A 190 -15.98 -6.96 -9.99
N ALA A 191 -14.93 -7.13 -10.78
CA ALA A 191 -14.20 -6.04 -11.41
C ALA A 191 -14.17 -6.19 -12.93
N GLN A 192 -14.43 -5.09 -13.63
CA GLN A 192 -14.19 -4.94 -15.06
C GLN A 192 -12.85 -4.24 -15.25
N MET A 193 -11.86 -4.95 -15.79
CA MET A 193 -10.51 -4.43 -16.00
C MET A 193 -10.45 -3.65 -17.32
N CYS A 194 -9.87 -2.45 -17.32
CA CYS A 194 -9.76 -1.64 -18.56
C CYS A 194 -8.42 -1.83 -19.27
N ALA A 195 -7.33 -1.97 -18.51
CA ALA A 195 -6.00 -2.14 -19.07
C ALA A 195 -5.89 -3.44 -19.89
N LEU A 196 -6.68 -4.44 -19.50
CA LEU A 196 -6.94 -5.67 -20.23
C LEU A 196 -8.44 -5.93 -20.13
N PRO A 197 -9.20 -5.93 -21.25
CA PRO A 197 -10.64 -6.03 -21.20
C PRO A 197 -11.09 -7.45 -20.83
N TYR A 198 -11.11 -7.74 -19.53
CA TYR A 198 -11.67 -8.96 -18.96
C TYR A 198 -12.44 -8.62 -17.67
N ALA A 199 -13.40 -9.48 -17.35
CA ALA A 199 -14.11 -9.45 -16.09
C ALA A 199 -13.53 -10.54 -15.18
N THR A 200 -13.39 -10.24 -13.90
CA THR A 200 -12.93 -11.20 -12.88
C THR A 200 -13.59 -10.89 -11.55
N VAL A 201 -13.63 -11.88 -10.66
CA VAL A 201 -14.05 -11.70 -9.28
C VAL A 201 -12.87 -12.00 -8.37
N PHE A 202 -12.36 -10.96 -7.72
CA PHE A 202 -11.44 -11.13 -6.60
C PHE A 202 -12.25 -11.45 -5.35
N TRP A 203 -11.80 -12.42 -4.55
CA TRP A 203 -12.35 -12.59 -3.21
C TRP A 203 -11.28 -12.64 -2.13
N LEU A 204 -11.63 -12.07 -0.98
CA LEU A 204 -10.88 -12.10 0.28
C LEU A 204 -11.74 -12.81 1.32
N GLN A 205 -11.20 -13.82 1.98
CA GLN A 205 -11.92 -14.67 2.92
C GLN A 205 -11.19 -14.79 4.25
N LEU A 206 -11.96 -14.63 5.32
CA LEU A 206 -11.63 -15.11 6.66
C LEU A 206 -12.30 -16.46 6.89
N THR A 207 -11.52 -17.45 7.31
CA THR A 207 -12.01 -18.77 7.74
C THR A 207 -11.60 -19.01 9.18
N VAL A 208 -12.57 -19.37 10.03
CA VAL A 208 -12.32 -19.67 11.45
C VAL A 208 -12.52 -21.16 11.68
N SER A 209 -11.47 -21.88 12.05
CA SER A 209 -11.56 -23.33 12.27
C SER A 209 -10.41 -23.85 13.11
N GLY A 210 -10.65 -24.91 13.87
CA GLY A 210 -9.63 -25.56 14.71
C GLY A 210 -8.99 -24.62 15.73
N GLY A 211 -9.73 -23.62 16.23
CA GLY A 211 -9.18 -22.62 17.15
C GLY A 211 -8.25 -21.59 16.51
N SER A 212 -8.27 -21.46 15.19
CA SER A 212 -7.44 -20.52 14.43
C SER A 212 -8.26 -19.71 13.42
N ALA A 213 -7.76 -18.53 13.07
CA ALA A 213 -8.27 -17.71 11.98
C ALA A 213 -7.27 -17.76 10.82
N ARG A 214 -7.76 -17.97 9.59
CA ARG A 214 -6.94 -18.03 8.38
C ARG A 214 -7.51 -17.06 7.34
N VAL A 215 -6.63 -16.29 6.74
CA VAL A 215 -6.96 -15.38 5.64
C VAL A 215 -6.53 -16.05 4.34
N SER A 216 -7.38 -15.93 3.31
CA SER A 216 -7.12 -16.46 1.98
C SER A 216 -7.75 -15.55 0.94
N TRP A 217 -7.20 -15.55 -0.27
CA TRP A 217 -7.72 -14.79 -1.38
C TRP A 217 -7.62 -15.58 -2.68
N ASN A 218 -8.34 -15.15 -3.71
CA ASN A 218 -8.29 -15.74 -5.04
C ASN A 218 -8.89 -14.79 -6.10
N ASP A 219 -8.60 -15.04 -7.37
CA ASP A 219 -9.23 -14.46 -8.57
C ASP A 219 -9.96 -15.55 -9.37
N ASN A 220 -11.26 -15.36 -9.62
CA ASN A 220 -12.08 -16.22 -10.48
C ASN A 220 -12.44 -15.52 -11.79
#